data_AF-A0A3C0VNG8-F1
#
_entry.id   AF-A0A3C0VNG8-F1
#
_cell.length_a   1.000
_cell.length_b   1.000
_cell.length_c   1.000
_cell.angle_alpha   90.00
_cell.angle_beta   90.00
_cell.angle_gamma   90.00
#
_symmetry.space_group_name_H-M   'P 1'
#
loop_
_entity.id
_entity.type
_entity.pdbx_description
1 polymer ?
#
loop_
_entity_poly.entity_id
_entity_poly.type
_entity_poly.pdbx_seq_one_letter_code
_entity_poly.pdbx_strand_id
1 'polypeptide(L)'
;MLQLRVFLSALTVLLVLQACSQENKQEASPHILHEDFLVLDAHLDTPLVLDRPGFDISSRHDPMHDYAQIDLPRMREGGLDGGFWVIYTPQGNLTPQGYEDALSHAWHRNSVIDKMITDHADDFMPATTADDAVAIVAQGKHVVYKSIENAYPLGMDITRLDGFYDAGVRMIGLVHMTNNQFADSSTDPDGPKWNGLSPLGQELIRRANALGMIVDMSHAHDVALAQAIDLSTTPVILSHSGAGHLYEHPRNVGDALLLDLAASGGVMHINSLSAYLKDLDTDPARGSALSALFKQLHESPLKSEADTKAFLEARRDIDKKYPPDFAGFDDVMAHIYHAHALMGAAHIGIGLDWDGGGGVHGLQDISGLPKITSAMREAGLSDQDIGAMWSKNLLRVLRLVEDARNLP
;
A
#
# COMPACT_ATOMS: atom_id res chain seq x y z
N MET A 1 90.97 -54.76 6.31
CA MET A 1 89.92 -55.57 6.96
C MET A 1 88.67 -54.72 7.10
N LEU A 2 87.55 -55.23 6.56
CA LEU A 2 86.12 -54.96 6.79
C LEU A 2 85.58 -53.69 7.50
N GLN A 3 84.55 -53.13 6.85
CA GLN A 3 83.22 -52.71 7.35
C GLN A 3 82.91 -51.29 7.89
N LEU A 4 82.19 -50.53 7.04
CA LEU A 4 80.81 -49.99 7.19
C LEU A 4 80.39 -49.20 8.46
N ARG A 5 79.87 -47.97 8.25
CA ARG A 5 78.66 -47.27 8.83
C ARG A 5 78.86 -45.74 8.71
N VAL A 6 78.19 -45.02 7.78
CA VAL A 6 76.81 -44.47 7.77
C VAL A 6 76.57 -43.29 8.75
N PHE A 7 76.57 -42.09 8.14
CA PHE A 7 75.71 -40.88 8.28
C PHE A 7 75.61 -40.07 9.60
N LEU A 8 75.71 -38.71 9.52
CA LEU A 8 74.59 -37.74 9.39
C LEU A 8 75.03 -36.26 9.69
N SER A 9 74.32 -35.27 9.12
CA SER A 9 74.14 -33.84 9.54
C SER A 9 74.82 -32.78 8.65
N ALA A 10 74.22 -31.65 8.24
CA ALA A 10 72.84 -31.16 8.19
C ALA A 10 72.84 -29.96 7.20
N LEU A 11 71.90 -29.91 6.24
CA LEU A 11 71.76 -28.81 5.28
C LEU A 11 70.38 -28.17 5.48
N THR A 12 70.36 -26.90 5.89
CA THR A 12 69.15 -26.13 6.15
C THR A 12 68.52 -25.70 4.82
N VAL A 13 67.33 -26.22 4.52
CA VAL A 13 66.51 -25.83 3.36
C VAL A 13 65.49 -24.77 3.80
N LEU A 14 65.54 -23.59 3.19
CA LEU A 14 64.47 -22.60 3.25
C LEU A 14 63.36 -23.05 2.27
N LEU A 15 62.21 -23.47 2.80
CA LEU A 15 60.99 -23.72 2.04
C LEU A 15 60.16 -22.45 1.96
N VAL A 16 60.07 -21.86 0.77
CA VAL A 16 59.08 -20.83 0.42
C VAL A 16 57.76 -21.57 0.11
N LEU A 17 56.82 -21.53 1.05
CA LEU A 17 55.44 -21.95 0.83
C LEU A 17 54.69 -20.80 0.12
N GLN A 18 54.69 -20.81 -1.22
CA GLN A 18 53.62 -20.18 -1.99
C GLN A 18 52.47 -21.18 -2.08
N ALA A 19 51.61 -21.18 -1.06
CA ALA A 19 50.29 -21.81 -1.15
C ALA A 19 49.29 -20.75 -1.60
N CYS A 20 48.66 -21.01 -2.74
CA CYS A 20 47.59 -20.21 -3.32
C CYS A 20 46.44 -20.00 -2.31
N SER A 21 46.26 -18.76 -1.84
CA SER A 21 44.96 -18.29 -1.39
C SER A 21 44.28 -17.63 -2.59
N GLN A 22 43.68 -18.45 -3.47
CA GLN A 22 42.55 -17.96 -4.25
C GLN A 22 41.41 -17.79 -3.25
N GLU A 23 41.31 -16.60 -2.67
CA GLU A 23 40.04 -16.13 -2.15
C GLU A 23 39.06 -16.25 -3.31
N ASN A 24 38.15 -17.20 -3.19
CA ASN A 24 36.98 -17.30 -4.03
C ASN A 24 36.08 -16.11 -3.67
N LYS A 25 36.48 -14.90 -4.09
CA LYS A 25 35.57 -13.76 -4.18
C LYS A 25 34.61 -14.15 -5.28
N GLN A 26 33.54 -14.81 -4.88
CA GLN A 26 32.33 -14.87 -5.67
C GLN A 26 31.98 -13.41 -5.96
N GLU A 27 32.28 -12.95 -7.17
CA GLU A 27 31.80 -11.65 -7.66
C GLU A 27 30.29 -11.70 -7.47
N ALA A 28 29.79 -10.92 -6.50
CA ALA A 28 28.36 -10.73 -6.35
C ALA A 28 27.86 -10.28 -7.72
N SER A 29 26.91 -11.02 -8.29
CA SER A 29 26.17 -10.54 -9.45
C SER A 29 25.73 -9.11 -9.14
N PRO A 30 25.96 -8.12 -10.04
CA PRO A 30 25.53 -6.76 -9.76
C PRO A 30 24.06 -6.77 -9.41
N HIS A 31 23.73 -6.22 -8.24
CA HIS A 31 22.35 -6.12 -7.77
C HIS A 31 21.53 -5.30 -8.76
N ILE A 32 20.25 -5.65 -8.89
CA ILE A 32 19.26 -4.88 -9.65
C ILE A 32 19.11 -3.49 -9.00
N LEU A 33 19.14 -2.40 -9.76
CA LEU A 33 18.94 -1.06 -9.20
C LEU A 33 17.47 -0.85 -8.82
N HIS A 34 17.17 0.16 -7.99
CA HIS A 34 15.77 0.38 -7.61
C HIS A 34 14.91 0.66 -8.85
N GLU A 35 15.42 1.49 -9.77
CA GLU A 35 14.78 1.84 -11.03
C GLU A 35 14.60 0.69 -12.02
N ASP A 36 15.22 -0.48 -11.77
CA ASP A 36 15.06 -1.66 -12.62
C ASP A 36 13.89 -2.56 -12.13
N PHE A 37 13.37 -2.33 -10.92
CA PHE A 37 12.14 -2.98 -10.45
C PHE A 37 10.91 -2.26 -11.01
N LEU A 38 9.84 -3.02 -11.27
CA LEU A 38 8.51 -2.45 -11.38
C LEU A 38 7.99 -2.15 -9.97
N VAL A 39 7.81 -0.87 -9.63
CA VAL A 39 7.45 -0.38 -8.30
C VAL A 39 6.00 0.09 -8.29
N LEU A 40 5.12 -0.69 -7.67
CA LEU A 40 3.71 -0.38 -7.52
C LEU A 40 3.34 -0.28 -6.04
N ASP A 41 2.44 0.64 -5.71
CA ASP A 41 1.82 0.75 -4.39
C ASP A 41 0.32 0.38 -4.50
N ALA A 42 -0.18 -0.42 -3.56
CA ALA A 42 -1.56 -0.89 -3.56
C ALA A 42 -2.58 0.14 -3.05
N HIS A 43 -2.14 1.29 -2.53
CA HIS A 43 -3.04 2.26 -1.88
C HIS A 43 -2.54 3.70 -2.00
N LEU A 44 -2.90 4.37 -3.09
CA LEU A 44 -2.56 5.76 -3.38
C LEU A 44 -3.77 6.68 -3.24
N ASP A 45 -3.81 7.42 -2.14
CA ASP A 45 -4.92 8.31 -1.78
C ASP A 45 -4.82 9.71 -2.40
N THR A 46 -3.84 9.93 -3.27
CA THR A 46 -3.63 11.18 -4.02
C THR A 46 -4.88 11.75 -4.69
N PRO A 47 -5.86 10.93 -5.15
CA PRO A 47 -7.14 11.46 -5.60
C PRO A 47 -7.86 12.39 -4.59
N LEU A 48 -7.50 12.37 -3.30
CA LEU A 48 -7.96 13.33 -2.27
C LEU A 48 -7.55 14.78 -2.53
N VAL A 49 -6.45 15.01 -3.24
CA VAL A 49 -5.89 16.35 -3.44
C VAL A 49 -5.88 16.80 -4.90
N LEU A 50 -6.18 15.90 -5.86
CA LEU A 50 -6.12 16.18 -7.30
C LEU A 50 -7.06 17.32 -7.75
N ASP A 51 -8.23 17.49 -7.13
CA ASP A 51 -9.20 18.54 -7.46
C ASP A 51 -9.13 19.76 -6.51
N ARG A 52 -8.12 19.80 -5.64
CA ARG A 52 -7.86 20.96 -4.77
C ARG A 52 -7.44 22.16 -5.63
N PRO A 53 -8.13 23.32 -5.55
CA PRO A 53 -7.77 24.48 -6.35
C PRO A 53 -6.31 24.90 -6.16
N GLY A 54 -5.56 24.98 -7.26
CA GLY A 54 -4.13 25.31 -7.29
C GLY A 54 -3.18 24.13 -7.11
N PHE A 55 -3.67 22.92 -6.90
CA PHE A 55 -2.85 21.71 -6.97
C PHE A 55 -2.59 21.32 -8.43
N ASP A 56 -1.38 20.86 -8.69
CA ASP A 56 -0.93 20.39 -10.01
C ASP A 56 -0.01 19.20 -9.79
N ILE A 57 -0.43 18.01 -10.23
CA ILE A 57 0.33 16.77 -10.05
C ILE A 57 1.68 16.81 -10.80
N SER A 58 1.85 17.68 -11.79
CA SER A 58 3.11 17.84 -12.53
C SER A 58 4.13 18.74 -11.82
N SER A 59 3.70 19.46 -10.78
CA SER A 59 4.53 20.34 -9.97
C SER A 59 5.03 19.65 -8.70
N ARG A 60 6.21 20.02 -8.21
CA ARG A 60 6.78 19.48 -6.97
C ARG A 60 6.14 20.15 -5.76
N HIS A 61 5.63 19.33 -4.83
CA HIS A 61 5.04 19.77 -3.56
C HIS A 61 5.91 19.34 -2.38
N ASP A 62 5.66 19.93 -1.21
CA ASP A 62 6.29 19.58 0.06
C ASP A 62 5.27 18.86 0.96
N PRO A 63 5.53 17.62 1.41
CA PRO A 63 4.57 16.85 2.20
C PRO A 63 4.24 17.51 3.55
N MET A 64 5.14 18.33 4.10
CA MET A 64 4.94 19.04 5.37
C MET A 64 4.28 20.41 5.21
N HIS A 65 4.20 20.96 3.99
CA HIS A 65 3.58 22.27 3.74
C HIS A 65 2.30 22.17 2.92
N ASP A 66 2.29 21.31 1.91
CA ASP A 66 1.19 21.14 0.97
C ASP A 66 0.33 19.92 1.31
N TYR A 67 0.77 19.07 2.25
CA TYR A 67 0.10 17.83 2.66
C TYR A 67 -0.26 16.95 1.45
N ALA A 68 0.69 16.85 0.53
CA ALA A 68 0.67 15.97 -0.62
C ALA A 68 2.00 15.19 -0.66
N GLN A 69 1.92 13.88 -0.79
CA GLN A 69 3.04 12.94 -0.74
C GLN A 69 3.36 12.36 -2.12
N ILE A 70 2.52 12.65 -3.12
CA ILE A 70 2.68 12.18 -4.49
C ILE A 70 2.57 13.34 -5.46
N ASP A 71 3.58 13.44 -6.33
CA ASP A 71 3.57 14.23 -7.55
C ASP A 71 4.59 13.68 -8.54
N LEU A 72 4.46 14.06 -9.80
CA LEU A 72 5.26 13.55 -10.90
C LEU A 72 6.77 13.73 -10.69
N PRO A 73 7.29 14.90 -10.22
CA PRO A 73 8.70 15.01 -9.84
C PRO A 73 9.13 13.96 -8.82
N ARG A 74 8.37 13.76 -7.74
CA ARG A 74 8.72 12.78 -6.70
C ARG A 74 8.48 11.34 -7.12
N MET A 75 7.54 11.06 -8.02
CA MET A 75 7.37 9.73 -8.64
C MET A 75 8.63 9.36 -9.43
N ARG A 76 9.22 10.30 -10.17
CA ARG A 76 10.48 10.11 -10.90
C ARG A 76 11.68 10.00 -9.96
N GLU A 77 11.79 10.87 -8.95
CA GLU A 77 12.88 10.83 -7.95
C GLU A 77 12.87 9.53 -7.14
N GLY A 78 11.67 9.09 -6.76
CA GLY A 78 11.44 7.90 -5.94
C GLY A 78 11.34 6.59 -6.70
N GLY A 79 11.33 6.63 -8.04
CA GLY A 79 11.15 5.43 -8.86
C GLY A 79 9.78 4.76 -8.70
N LEU A 80 8.72 5.51 -8.42
CA LEU A 80 7.36 4.97 -8.34
C LEU A 80 6.76 4.87 -9.75
N ASP A 81 6.54 3.65 -10.24
CA ASP A 81 5.93 3.42 -11.55
C ASP A 81 4.43 3.63 -11.55
N GLY A 82 3.75 3.49 -10.41
CA GLY A 82 2.31 3.70 -10.31
C GLY A 82 1.67 2.91 -9.19
N GLY A 83 0.39 2.58 -9.33
CA GLY A 83 -0.32 1.85 -8.29
C GLY A 83 -1.83 1.88 -8.44
N PHE A 84 -2.53 1.61 -7.33
CA PHE A 84 -3.97 1.71 -7.23
C PHE A 84 -4.37 3.06 -6.64
N TRP A 85 -4.97 3.90 -7.48
CA TRP A 85 -5.46 5.23 -7.14
C TRP A 85 -6.88 5.11 -6.57
N VAL A 86 -7.04 5.62 -5.35
CA VAL A 86 -8.15 5.24 -4.48
C VAL A 86 -9.38 6.14 -4.70
N ILE A 87 -10.52 5.50 -4.95
CA ILE A 87 -11.86 6.09 -4.85
C ILE A 87 -12.32 5.88 -3.40
N TYR A 88 -11.79 6.70 -2.51
CA TYR A 88 -12.18 6.71 -1.10
C TYR A 88 -13.54 7.40 -0.93
N THR A 89 -14.39 6.85 -0.08
CA THR A 89 -15.60 7.55 0.41
C THR A 89 -15.73 7.46 1.93
N PRO A 90 -15.83 8.60 2.65
CA PRO A 90 -16.08 8.61 4.09
C PRO A 90 -17.36 7.85 4.45
N GLN A 91 -17.33 7.14 5.58
CA GLN A 91 -18.52 6.45 6.07
C GLN A 91 -19.56 7.47 6.58
N GLY A 92 -20.82 7.27 6.16
CA GLY A 92 -21.96 8.09 6.57
C GLY A 92 -23.09 7.27 7.18
N ASN A 93 -24.23 7.92 7.39
CA ASN A 93 -25.43 7.27 7.93
C ASN A 93 -26.05 6.30 6.92
N LEU A 94 -26.33 5.07 7.35
CA LEU A 94 -26.94 3.99 6.56
C LEU A 94 -28.42 4.27 6.21
N THR A 95 -28.64 5.25 5.34
CA THR A 95 -29.94 5.76 4.93
C THR A 95 -29.98 5.89 3.40
N PRO A 96 -31.16 5.84 2.76
CA PRO A 96 -31.26 6.02 1.31
C PRO A 96 -30.55 7.29 0.80
N GLN A 97 -30.71 8.42 1.49
CA GLN A 97 -30.03 9.66 1.10
C GLN A 97 -28.50 9.56 1.27
N GLY A 98 -28.04 9.00 2.40
CA GLY A 98 -26.61 8.82 2.65
C GLY A 98 -25.94 7.95 1.59
N TYR A 99 -26.63 6.93 1.08
CA TYR A 99 -26.13 6.10 -0.02
C TYR A 99 -26.03 6.85 -1.34
N GLU A 100 -27.01 7.68 -1.70
CA GLU A 100 -26.98 8.47 -2.94
C GLU A 100 -25.93 9.59 -2.90
N ASP A 101 -25.74 10.22 -1.74
CA ASP A 101 -24.68 11.21 -1.53
C ASP A 101 -23.29 10.55 -1.67
N ALA A 102 -23.11 9.38 -1.06
CA ALA A 102 -21.88 8.59 -1.16
C ALA A 102 -21.61 8.09 -2.58
N LEU A 103 -22.65 7.65 -3.31
CA LEU A 103 -22.53 7.26 -4.72
C LEU A 103 -22.05 8.44 -5.58
N SER A 104 -22.65 9.62 -5.38
CA SER A 104 -22.26 10.84 -6.09
C SER A 104 -20.82 11.23 -5.79
N HIS A 105 -20.40 11.11 -4.52
CA HIS A 105 -19.02 11.35 -4.10
C HIS A 105 -18.03 10.40 -4.78
N ALA A 106 -18.31 9.10 -4.78
CA ALA A 106 -17.45 8.09 -5.41
C ALA A 106 -17.29 8.32 -6.92
N TRP A 107 -18.38 8.65 -7.63
CA TRP A 107 -18.32 8.98 -9.06
C TRP A 107 -17.57 10.27 -9.35
N HIS A 108 -17.74 11.29 -8.51
CA HIS A 108 -16.93 12.51 -8.59
C HIS A 108 -15.44 12.15 -8.44
N ARG A 109 -15.08 11.36 -7.43
CA ARG A 109 -13.70 10.94 -7.21
C ARG A 109 -13.12 10.12 -8.37
N ASN A 110 -13.89 9.20 -8.96
CA ASN A 110 -13.48 8.53 -10.20
C ASN A 110 -13.20 9.54 -11.33
N SER A 111 -14.08 10.54 -11.50
CA SER A 111 -13.93 11.54 -12.56
C SER A 111 -12.68 12.42 -12.38
N VAL A 112 -12.24 12.65 -11.14
CA VAL A 112 -11.01 13.37 -10.82
C VAL A 112 -9.79 12.57 -11.27
N ILE A 113 -9.79 11.24 -11.08
CA ILE A 113 -8.74 10.35 -11.59
C ILE A 113 -8.73 10.37 -13.13
N ASP A 114 -9.90 10.22 -13.76
CA ASP A 114 -10.02 10.26 -15.23
C ASP A 114 -9.55 11.58 -15.83
N LYS A 115 -9.85 12.69 -15.15
CA LYS A 115 -9.38 14.01 -15.54
C LYS A 115 -7.86 14.13 -15.44
N MET A 116 -7.25 13.66 -14.35
CA MET A 116 -5.79 13.67 -14.20
C MET A 116 -5.11 12.89 -15.33
N ILE A 117 -5.60 11.68 -15.62
CA ILE A 117 -5.10 10.87 -16.74
C ILE A 117 -5.24 11.62 -18.07
N THR A 118 -6.37 12.28 -18.31
CA THR A 118 -6.63 13.00 -19.56
C THR A 118 -5.74 14.23 -19.71
N ASP A 119 -5.61 15.03 -18.67
CA ASP A 119 -4.83 16.28 -18.68
C ASP A 119 -3.32 16.02 -18.73
N HIS A 120 -2.87 14.87 -18.22
CA HIS A 120 -1.47 14.46 -18.14
C HIS A 120 -1.22 13.14 -18.89
N ALA A 121 -1.87 12.95 -20.05
CA ALA A 121 -1.82 11.69 -20.81
C ALA A 121 -0.43 11.31 -21.34
N ASP A 122 0.52 12.25 -21.37
CA ASP A 122 1.92 11.97 -21.70
C ASP A 122 2.66 11.30 -20.53
N ASP A 123 2.20 11.50 -19.29
CA ASP A 123 2.84 11.01 -18.07
C ASP A 123 2.08 9.85 -17.42
N PHE A 124 0.75 9.76 -17.56
CA PHE A 124 -0.09 8.75 -16.90
C PHE A 124 -0.90 7.94 -17.92
N MET A 125 -1.16 6.66 -17.60
CA MET A 125 -1.97 5.78 -18.43
C MET A 125 -2.85 4.85 -17.57
N PRO A 126 -4.14 4.69 -17.90
CA PRO A 126 -5.02 3.80 -17.17
C PRO A 126 -4.62 2.34 -17.39
N ALA A 127 -4.73 1.53 -16.34
CA ALA A 127 -4.46 0.11 -16.37
C ALA A 127 -5.66 -0.67 -15.83
N THR A 128 -5.96 -1.79 -16.47
CA THR A 128 -7.12 -2.64 -16.15
C THR A 128 -6.82 -4.12 -16.17
N THR A 129 -5.66 -4.53 -16.68
CA THR A 129 -5.16 -5.90 -16.64
C THR A 129 -3.82 -5.98 -15.92
N ALA A 130 -3.43 -7.15 -15.42
CA ALA A 130 -2.12 -7.37 -14.81
C ALA A 130 -0.94 -7.10 -15.76
N ASP A 131 -1.13 -7.30 -17.06
CA ASP A 131 -0.08 -7.11 -18.08
C ASP A 131 0.07 -5.64 -18.51
N ASP A 132 -0.93 -4.79 -18.24
CA ASP A 132 -0.90 -3.37 -18.62
C ASP A 132 0.26 -2.62 -17.95
N ALA A 133 0.57 -2.93 -16.67
CA ALA A 133 1.62 -2.22 -15.94
C ALA A 133 2.98 -2.24 -16.65
N VAL A 134 3.41 -3.41 -17.11
CA VAL A 134 4.69 -3.58 -17.81
C VAL A 134 4.67 -2.83 -19.15
N ALA A 135 3.55 -2.91 -19.88
CA ALA A 135 3.40 -2.24 -21.17
C ALA A 135 3.36 -0.71 -21.05
N ILE A 136 2.80 -0.18 -19.96
CA ILE A 136 2.72 1.25 -19.68
C ILE A 136 4.09 1.80 -19.28
N VAL A 137 4.80 1.13 -18.37
CA VAL A 137 6.14 1.55 -17.95
C VAL A 137 7.13 1.50 -19.10
N ALA A 138 7.02 0.51 -20.00
CA ALA A 138 7.83 0.45 -21.22
C ALA A 138 7.61 1.64 -22.17
N GLN A 139 6.50 2.38 -22.03
CA GLN A 139 6.22 3.62 -22.75
C GLN A 139 6.71 4.88 -22.00
N GLY A 140 7.36 4.72 -20.84
CA GLY A 140 7.84 5.81 -20.00
C GLY A 140 6.72 6.54 -19.25
N LYS A 141 5.59 5.85 -18.99
CA LYS A 141 4.41 6.41 -18.31
C LYS A 141 4.16 5.74 -16.97
N HIS A 142 3.43 6.43 -16.11
CA HIS A 142 3.01 5.93 -14.81
C HIS A 142 1.66 5.21 -14.88
N VAL A 143 1.57 4.09 -14.17
CA VAL A 143 0.45 3.15 -14.16
C VAL A 143 -0.65 3.65 -13.22
N VAL A 144 -1.89 3.72 -13.72
CA VAL A 144 -3.06 4.10 -12.95
C VAL A 144 -4.08 2.98 -12.96
N TYR A 145 -3.99 2.07 -11.98
CA TYR A 145 -5.12 1.22 -11.61
C TYR A 145 -6.07 2.01 -10.70
N LYS A 146 -7.36 1.63 -10.67
CA LYS A 146 -8.34 2.24 -9.76
C LYS A 146 -8.85 1.23 -8.74
N SER A 147 -8.96 1.66 -7.49
CA SER A 147 -9.58 0.93 -6.39
C SER A 147 -10.74 1.72 -5.79
N ILE A 148 -11.64 1.04 -5.08
CA ILE A 148 -12.60 1.68 -4.18
C ILE A 148 -12.20 1.33 -2.76
N GLU A 149 -12.16 2.34 -1.89
CA GLU A 149 -12.02 2.16 -0.45
C GLU A 149 -13.33 2.62 0.20
N ASN A 150 -13.94 1.70 0.96
CA ASN A 150 -15.33 1.72 1.42
C ASN A 150 -16.37 1.44 0.34
N ALA A 151 -17.06 0.30 0.44
CA ALA A 151 -18.15 -0.05 -0.47
C ALA A 151 -19.48 0.67 -0.17
N TYR A 152 -19.55 1.48 0.89
CA TYR A 152 -20.73 2.28 1.28
C TYR A 152 -21.48 2.97 0.11
N PRO A 153 -20.80 3.56 -0.91
CA PRO A 153 -21.44 4.13 -2.11
C PRO A 153 -22.35 3.20 -2.90
N LEU A 154 -22.15 1.88 -2.81
CA LEU A 154 -23.00 0.90 -3.50
C LEU A 154 -24.41 0.81 -2.90
N GLY A 155 -24.63 1.39 -1.70
CA GLY A 155 -25.93 1.36 -1.04
C GLY A 155 -26.41 -0.08 -0.84
N MET A 156 -27.68 -0.34 -1.18
CA MET A 156 -28.29 -1.68 -1.09
C MET A 156 -28.28 -2.43 -2.42
N ASP A 157 -27.61 -1.91 -3.45
CA ASP A 157 -27.60 -2.46 -4.81
C ASP A 157 -26.17 -2.75 -5.28
N ILE A 158 -25.75 -4.00 -5.09
CA ILE A 158 -24.41 -4.44 -5.48
C ILE A 158 -24.17 -4.43 -6.99
N THR A 159 -25.21 -4.33 -7.82
CA THR A 159 -25.04 -4.24 -9.28
C THR A 159 -24.44 -2.90 -9.70
N ARG A 160 -24.45 -1.89 -8.81
CA ARG A 160 -23.72 -0.63 -9.02
C ARG A 160 -22.20 -0.83 -9.16
N LEU A 161 -21.65 -1.93 -8.64
CA LEU A 161 -20.23 -2.27 -8.81
C LEU A 161 -19.86 -2.47 -10.28
N ASP A 162 -20.81 -2.93 -11.10
CA ASP A 162 -20.61 -3.17 -12.54
C ASP A 162 -20.21 -1.89 -13.26
N GLY A 163 -20.87 -0.77 -12.94
CA GLY A 163 -20.54 0.53 -13.52
C GLY A 163 -19.12 0.98 -13.17
N PHE A 164 -18.69 0.77 -11.93
CA PHE A 164 -17.31 1.07 -11.52
C PHE A 164 -16.30 0.15 -12.21
N TYR A 165 -16.62 -1.12 -12.39
CA TYR A 165 -15.79 -2.05 -13.15
C TYR A 165 -15.61 -1.61 -14.61
N ASP A 166 -16.71 -1.21 -15.26
CA ASP A 166 -16.70 -0.69 -16.62
C ASP A 166 -15.91 0.64 -16.72
N ALA A 167 -15.90 1.43 -15.64
CA ALA A 167 -15.07 2.63 -15.50
C ALA A 167 -13.59 2.36 -15.18
N GLY A 168 -13.17 1.08 -15.13
CA GLY A 168 -11.78 0.66 -14.96
C GLY A 168 -11.38 0.28 -13.54
N VAL A 169 -12.30 0.23 -12.57
CA VAL A 169 -11.99 -0.20 -11.19
C VAL A 169 -11.67 -1.70 -11.16
N ARG A 170 -10.60 -2.09 -10.47
CA ARG A 170 -10.14 -3.49 -10.37
C ARG A 170 -9.98 -4.01 -8.96
N MET A 171 -10.20 -3.17 -7.95
CA MET A 171 -10.14 -3.54 -6.53
C MET A 171 -11.25 -2.86 -5.73
N ILE A 172 -11.85 -3.59 -4.79
CA ILE A 172 -12.93 -3.09 -3.92
C ILE A 172 -12.67 -3.45 -2.45
N GLY A 173 -12.55 -2.43 -1.60
CA GLY A 173 -12.54 -2.52 -0.15
C GLY A 173 -13.95 -2.45 0.42
N LEU A 174 -14.32 -3.42 1.27
CA LEU A 174 -15.71 -3.57 1.73
C LEU A 174 -16.15 -2.47 2.72
N VAL A 175 -15.27 -2.03 3.60
CA VAL A 175 -15.58 -1.14 4.73
C VAL A 175 -14.39 -0.21 4.99
N HIS A 176 -14.60 0.84 5.79
CA HIS A 176 -13.57 1.79 6.21
C HIS A 176 -13.59 1.92 7.75
N MET A 177 -13.54 3.13 8.31
CA MET A 177 -13.38 3.36 9.76
C MET A 177 -14.55 2.91 10.65
N THR A 178 -15.78 2.85 10.14
CA THR A 178 -16.95 2.36 10.90
C THR A 178 -17.75 1.39 10.05
N ASN A 179 -18.56 0.55 10.70
CA ASN A 179 -19.41 -0.47 10.11
C ASN A 179 -20.30 0.13 9.03
N ASN A 180 -20.53 -0.65 7.98
CA ASN A 180 -21.48 -0.28 6.93
C ASN A 180 -22.49 -1.41 6.69
N GLN A 181 -23.22 -1.36 5.58
CA GLN A 181 -24.22 -2.35 5.20
C GLN A 181 -23.61 -3.69 4.73
N PHE A 182 -22.29 -3.74 4.48
CA PHE A 182 -21.59 -4.91 3.95
C PHE A 182 -20.77 -5.64 5.01
N ALA A 183 -20.07 -4.94 5.88
CA ALA A 183 -19.16 -5.57 6.83
C ALA A 183 -18.96 -4.75 8.12
N ASP A 184 -18.44 -5.44 9.13
CA ASP A 184 -17.93 -4.82 10.34
C ASP A 184 -16.53 -4.24 10.11
N SER A 185 -16.31 -3.02 10.61
CA SER A 185 -15.00 -2.38 10.65
C SER A 185 -14.23 -2.85 11.89
N SER A 186 -12.91 -2.94 11.76
CA SER A 186 -12.00 -3.18 12.88
C SER A 186 -11.97 -2.03 13.89
N THR A 187 -12.34 -0.81 13.48
CA THR A 187 -12.22 0.40 14.32
C THR A 187 -13.56 1.03 14.70
N ASP A 188 -14.69 0.35 14.46
CA ASP A 188 -15.98 0.92 14.83
C ASP A 188 -16.08 1.06 16.37
N PRO A 189 -16.29 2.28 16.90
CA PRO A 189 -16.38 2.50 18.33
C PRO A 189 -17.60 1.82 18.99
N ASP A 190 -18.64 1.53 18.21
CA ASP A 190 -19.84 0.83 18.67
C ASP A 190 -19.69 -0.71 18.61
N GLY A 191 -18.53 -1.19 18.15
CA GLY A 191 -18.22 -2.62 18.01
C GLY A 191 -18.89 -3.28 16.80
N PRO A 192 -18.75 -4.61 16.63
CA PRO A 192 -19.28 -5.33 15.48
C PRO A 192 -20.82 -5.35 15.46
N LYS A 193 -21.39 -5.23 14.25
CA LYS A 193 -22.83 -5.28 13.98
C LYS A 193 -23.27 -6.60 13.34
N TRP A 194 -22.43 -7.18 12.48
CA TRP A 194 -22.74 -8.36 11.66
C TRP A 194 -22.08 -9.64 12.14
N ASN A 195 -21.15 -9.54 13.09
CA ASN A 195 -20.16 -10.58 13.41
C ASN A 195 -19.35 -10.95 12.15
N GLY A 196 -18.81 -9.94 11.47
CA GLY A 196 -18.03 -10.09 10.24
C GLY A 196 -18.73 -9.48 9.03
N LEU A 197 -19.10 -10.32 8.06
CA LEU A 197 -19.81 -9.94 6.83
C LEU A 197 -21.33 -9.99 7.02
N SER A 198 -22.02 -8.96 6.55
CA SER A 198 -23.47 -9.02 6.38
C SER A 198 -23.85 -9.97 5.23
N PRO A 199 -25.12 -10.43 5.12
CA PRO A 199 -25.57 -11.16 3.93
C PRO A 199 -25.28 -10.42 2.61
N LEU A 200 -25.45 -9.10 2.61
CA LEU A 200 -25.16 -8.26 1.44
C LEU A 200 -23.64 -8.17 1.16
N GLY A 201 -22.79 -8.15 2.19
CA GLY A 201 -21.33 -8.22 2.05
C GLY A 201 -20.87 -9.51 1.39
N GLN A 202 -21.49 -10.64 1.74
CA GLN A 202 -21.20 -11.92 1.09
C GLN A 202 -21.60 -11.90 -0.40
N GLU A 203 -22.73 -11.28 -0.74
CA GLU A 203 -23.15 -11.11 -2.13
C GLU A 203 -22.20 -10.18 -2.90
N LEU A 204 -21.69 -9.12 -2.26
CA LEU A 204 -20.70 -8.22 -2.84
C LEU A 204 -19.39 -8.94 -3.17
N ILE A 205 -18.87 -9.79 -2.26
CA ILE A 205 -17.66 -10.59 -2.52
C ILE A 205 -17.87 -11.50 -3.73
N ARG A 206 -18.99 -12.23 -3.79
CA ARG A 206 -19.31 -13.09 -4.93
C ARG A 206 -19.41 -12.27 -6.23
N ARG A 207 -19.97 -11.07 -6.18
CA ARG A 207 -20.05 -10.18 -7.35
C ARG A 207 -18.67 -9.70 -7.80
N ALA A 208 -17.81 -9.30 -6.86
CA ALA A 208 -16.43 -8.93 -7.14
C ALA A 208 -15.64 -10.09 -7.78
N ASN A 209 -15.77 -11.32 -7.25
CA ASN A 209 -15.18 -12.50 -7.88
C ASN A 209 -15.72 -12.73 -9.31
N ALA A 210 -17.04 -12.60 -9.51
CA ALA A 210 -17.66 -12.78 -10.82
C ALA A 210 -17.24 -11.71 -11.85
N LEU A 211 -16.87 -10.51 -11.41
CA LEU A 211 -16.31 -9.45 -12.24
C LEU A 211 -14.81 -9.61 -12.50
N GLY A 212 -14.12 -10.47 -11.74
CA GLY A 212 -12.67 -10.55 -11.74
C GLY A 212 -12.02 -9.32 -11.09
N MET A 213 -12.55 -8.89 -9.95
CA MET A 213 -12.00 -7.82 -9.12
C MET A 213 -11.30 -8.38 -7.89
N ILE A 214 -10.25 -7.69 -7.46
CA ILE A 214 -9.59 -7.95 -6.17
C ILE A 214 -10.53 -7.52 -5.05
N VAL A 215 -10.73 -8.40 -4.08
CA VAL A 215 -11.39 -8.07 -2.81
C VAL A 215 -10.32 -7.63 -1.82
N ASP A 216 -10.41 -6.40 -1.34
CA ASP A 216 -9.56 -5.84 -0.30
C ASP A 216 -10.29 -5.84 1.04
N MET A 217 -9.60 -6.32 2.06
CA MET A 217 -10.11 -6.46 3.42
C MET A 217 -9.36 -5.59 4.43
N SER A 218 -8.52 -4.66 3.98
CA SER A 218 -8.04 -3.57 4.84
C SER A 218 -9.22 -2.85 5.47
N HIS A 219 -9.05 -2.36 6.70
CA HIS A 219 -10.10 -1.82 7.60
C HIS A 219 -11.09 -2.83 8.18
N ALA A 220 -11.35 -3.95 7.52
CA ALA A 220 -12.36 -4.89 7.98
C ALA A 220 -11.97 -5.53 9.32
N HIS A 221 -12.96 -5.84 10.14
CA HIS A 221 -12.76 -6.58 11.37
C HIS A 221 -12.18 -7.99 11.08
N ASP A 222 -11.34 -8.55 11.94
CA ASP A 222 -10.68 -9.86 11.74
C ASP A 222 -11.66 -10.98 11.37
N VAL A 223 -12.82 -11.03 12.03
CA VAL A 223 -13.90 -11.98 11.71
C VAL A 223 -14.42 -11.81 10.28
N ALA A 224 -14.54 -10.58 9.76
CA ALA A 224 -14.92 -10.33 8.38
C ALA A 224 -13.82 -10.78 7.40
N LEU A 225 -12.55 -10.51 7.72
CA LEU A 225 -11.40 -10.98 6.94
C LEU A 225 -11.37 -12.51 6.86
N ALA A 226 -11.50 -13.22 7.98
CA ALA A 226 -11.55 -14.68 8.00
C ALA A 226 -12.70 -15.23 7.15
N GLN A 227 -13.90 -14.64 7.25
CA GLN A 227 -15.04 -15.03 6.42
C GLN A 227 -14.83 -14.72 4.94
N ALA A 228 -14.14 -13.64 4.59
CA ALA A 228 -13.81 -13.31 3.21
C ALA A 228 -12.78 -14.28 2.61
N ILE A 229 -11.79 -14.70 3.40
CA ILE A 229 -10.82 -15.75 3.02
C ILE A 229 -11.56 -17.05 2.69
N ASP A 230 -12.52 -17.45 3.53
CA ASP A 230 -13.30 -18.69 3.32
C ASP A 230 -14.29 -18.59 2.16
N LEU A 231 -14.88 -17.42 1.94
CA LEU A 231 -15.96 -17.22 0.98
C LEU A 231 -15.46 -16.94 -0.45
N SER A 232 -14.38 -16.17 -0.59
CA SER A 232 -13.90 -15.68 -1.88
C SER A 232 -13.36 -16.83 -2.72
N THR A 233 -13.69 -16.87 -4.01
CA THR A 233 -13.17 -17.90 -4.93
C THR A 233 -11.78 -17.59 -5.47
N THR A 234 -11.26 -16.41 -5.16
CA THR A 234 -9.92 -15.93 -5.52
C THR A 234 -9.24 -15.31 -4.30
N PRO A 235 -7.90 -15.22 -4.26
CA PRO A 235 -7.23 -14.61 -3.11
C PRO A 235 -7.72 -13.20 -2.81
N VAL A 236 -7.93 -12.90 -1.53
CA VAL A 236 -8.16 -11.54 -1.03
C VAL A 236 -6.83 -10.87 -0.70
N ILE A 237 -6.82 -9.55 -0.59
CA ILE A 237 -5.64 -8.81 -0.12
C ILE A 237 -5.96 -7.93 1.08
N LEU A 238 -4.90 -7.47 1.72
CA LEU A 238 -4.91 -6.25 2.53
C LEU A 238 -4.08 -5.22 1.76
N SER A 239 -4.70 -4.20 1.17
CA SER A 239 -4.02 -3.14 0.41
C SER A 239 -3.15 -2.20 1.25
N HIS A 240 -3.40 -2.06 2.56
CA HIS A 240 -2.58 -1.23 3.46
C HIS A 240 -2.83 -1.63 4.94
N SER A 241 -2.10 -2.60 5.47
CA SER A 241 -2.24 -3.08 6.85
C SER A 241 -0.89 -3.37 7.52
N GLY A 242 -0.90 -3.64 8.82
CA GLY A 242 0.29 -3.98 9.59
C GLY A 242 0.15 -5.29 10.38
N ALA A 243 1.26 -5.75 10.96
CA ALA A 243 1.32 -6.97 11.76
C ALA A 243 1.02 -6.69 13.24
N GLY A 244 -0.01 -7.33 13.78
CA GLY A 244 -0.45 -7.13 15.17
C GLY A 244 0.54 -7.62 16.21
N HIS A 245 1.45 -8.54 15.83
CA HIS A 245 2.52 -9.01 16.71
C HIS A 245 3.49 -7.90 17.14
N LEU A 246 3.75 -6.94 16.25
CA LEU A 246 4.66 -5.83 16.52
C LEU A 246 3.96 -4.69 17.26
N TYR A 247 2.71 -4.40 16.88
CA TYR A 247 1.90 -3.40 17.54
C TYR A 247 0.42 -3.79 17.52
N GLU A 248 -0.13 -3.99 18.71
CA GLU A 248 -1.53 -4.36 18.92
C GLU A 248 -2.41 -3.14 18.67
N HIS A 249 -2.97 -3.08 17.46
CA HIS A 249 -3.89 -2.03 17.03
C HIS A 249 -4.99 -2.70 16.20
N PRO A 250 -6.28 -2.27 16.28
CA PRO A 250 -7.35 -2.93 15.55
C PRO A 250 -7.16 -2.97 14.02
N ARG A 251 -6.38 -2.04 13.47
CA ARG A 251 -6.00 -2.01 12.03
C ARG A 251 -4.87 -2.96 11.64
N ASN A 252 -4.25 -3.62 12.61
CA ASN A 252 -3.21 -4.61 12.37
C ASN A 252 -3.75 -6.01 12.59
N VAL A 253 -3.23 -6.97 11.82
CA VAL A 253 -3.75 -8.34 11.79
C VAL A 253 -2.82 -9.28 12.55
N GLY A 254 -3.39 -10.13 13.40
CA GLY A 254 -2.64 -11.12 14.17
C GLY A 254 -2.05 -12.23 13.28
N ASP A 255 -0.91 -12.77 13.70
CA ASP A 255 -0.11 -13.73 12.91
C ASP A 255 -0.90 -14.96 12.42
N ALA A 256 -1.82 -15.49 13.24
CA ALA A 256 -2.61 -16.65 12.84
C ALA A 256 -3.47 -16.36 11.60
N LEU A 257 -4.15 -15.21 11.58
CA LEU A 257 -5.00 -14.81 10.45
C LEU A 257 -4.15 -14.38 9.24
N LEU A 258 -2.95 -13.85 9.45
CA LEU A 258 -1.98 -13.61 8.37
C LEU A 258 -1.49 -14.91 7.72
N LEU A 259 -1.29 -15.97 8.50
CA LEU A 259 -0.96 -17.30 7.96
C LEU A 259 -2.13 -17.88 7.15
N ASP A 260 -3.37 -17.69 7.61
CA ASP A 260 -4.56 -18.10 6.85
C ASP A 260 -4.68 -17.31 5.53
N LEU A 261 -4.40 -16.00 5.57
CA LEU A 261 -4.33 -15.16 4.37
C LEU A 261 -3.28 -15.69 3.39
N ALA A 262 -2.07 -15.99 3.86
CA ALA A 262 -1.01 -16.54 3.03
C ALA A 262 -1.39 -17.91 2.44
N ALA A 263 -1.96 -18.80 3.25
CA ALA A 263 -2.40 -20.13 2.84
C ALA A 263 -3.48 -20.09 1.75
N SER A 264 -4.33 -19.06 1.74
CA SER A 264 -5.33 -18.82 0.69
C SER A 264 -4.76 -18.19 -0.60
N GLY A 265 -3.46 -17.87 -0.64
CA GLY A 265 -2.82 -17.21 -1.78
C GLY A 265 -2.83 -15.68 -1.71
N GLY A 266 -3.37 -15.11 -0.63
CA GLY A 266 -3.53 -13.67 -0.43
C GLY A 266 -2.23 -12.93 -0.19
N VAL A 267 -2.31 -11.60 -0.11
CA VAL A 267 -1.15 -10.71 0.04
C VAL A 267 -1.48 -9.61 1.05
N MET A 268 -0.59 -9.39 2.02
CA MET A 268 -0.64 -8.19 2.88
C MET A 268 0.32 -7.13 2.36
N HIS A 269 -0.19 -5.93 2.09
CA HIS A 269 0.62 -4.78 1.70
C HIS A 269 0.88 -3.91 2.93
N ILE A 270 2.15 -3.63 3.19
CA ILE A 270 2.58 -2.98 4.44
C ILE A 270 2.25 -1.48 4.42
N ASN A 271 1.53 -1.04 5.46
CA ASN A 271 1.18 0.36 5.73
C ASN A 271 2.34 1.12 6.41
N SER A 272 2.37 2.45 6.26
CA SER A 272 3.27 3.36 6.95
C SER A 272 2.59 4.41 7.85
N LEU A 273 1.29 4.32 8.08
CA LEU A 273 0.59 5.22 9.00
C LEU A 273 1.13 5.06 10.42
N SER A 274 1.76 6.12 10.92
CA SER A 274 2.47 6.12 12.21
C SER A 274 1.62 5.60 13.39
N ALA A 275 0.34 5.94 13.43
CA ALA A 275 -0.58 5.51 14.50
C ALA A 275 -0.88 4.01 14.49
N TYR A 276 -0.55 3.30 13.41
CA TYR A 276 -0.69 1.84 13.28
C TYR A 276 0.63 1.10 13.51
N LEU A 277 1.72 1.81 13.82
CA LEU A 277 3.04 1.20 14.01
C LEU A 277 3.50 1.26 15.47
N LYS A 278 3.06 2.27 16.22
CA LYS A 278 3.38 2.45 17.64
C LYS A 278 2.48 3.48 18.31
N ASP A 279 2.56 3.53 19.63
CA ASP A 279 2.04 4.65 20.41
C ASP A 279 2.75 5.95 20.02
N LEU A 280 1.99 7.02 19.83
CA LEU A 280 2.48 8.35 19.49
C LEU A 280 2.26 9.31 20.65
N ASP A 281 3.30 10.11 20.96
CA ASP A 281 3.23 11.16 21.98
C ASP A 281 2.67 12.46 21.37
N THR A 282 1.39 12.42 21.00
CA THR A 282 0.68 13.59 20.45
C THR A 282 -0.21 14.24 21.48
N ASP A 283 -0.26 15.58 21.49
CA ASP A 283 -1.21 16.33 22.31
C ASP A 283 -2.66 15.95 21.90
N PRO A 284 -3.52 15.45 22.80
CA PRO A 284 -4.90 15.10 22.46
C PRO A 284 -5.71 16.24 21.84
N ALA A 285 -5.37 17.51 22.14
CA ALA A 285 -5.99 18.68 21.54
C ALA A 285 -5.74 18.78 20.03
N ARG A 286 -4.69 18.13 19.51
CA ARG A 286 -4.39 18.02 18.08
C ARG A 286 -5.54 17.35 17.33
N GLY A 287 -6.00 16.18 17.79
CA GLY A 287 -7.08 15.44 17.15
C GLY A 287 -8.37 16.24 17.08
N SER A 288 -8.71 16.94 18.16
CA SER A 288 -9.87 17.84 18.21
C SER A 288 -9.75 19.02 17.24
N ALA A 289 -8.56 19.63 17.14
CA ALA A 289 -8.32 20.74 16.22
C ALA A 289 -8.39 20.31 14.75
N LEU A 290 -7.81 19.15 14.41
CA LEU A 290 -7.87 18.58 13.06
C LEU A 290 -9.29 18.17 12.68
N SER A 291 -10.01 17.51 13.59
CA SER A 291 -11.42 17.14 13.38
C SER A 291 -12.28 18.36 13.09
N ALA A 292 -12.09 19.46 13.85
CA ALA A 292 -12.80 20.71 13.60
C ALA A 292 -12.46 21.32 12.23
N LEU A 293 -11.18 21.33 11.84
CA LEU A 293 -10.74 21.85 10.54
C LEU A 293 -11.32 21.03 9.37
N PHE A 294 -11.27 19.70 9.45
CA PHE A 294 -11.81 18.84 8.39
C PHE A 294 -13.34 18.86 8.34
N LYS A 295 -14.01 19.00 9.48
CA LYS A 295 -15.46 19.26 9.50
C LYS A 295 -15.80 20.55 8.75
N GLN A 296 -15.05 21.62 8.99
CA GLN A 296 -15.24 22.87 8.26
C GLN A 296 -14.98 22.70 6.75
N LEU A 297 -13.94 21.95 6.36
CA LEU A 297 -13.67 21.63 4.95
C LEU A 297 -14.86 20.88 4.30
N HIS A 298 -15.46 19.95 5.03
CA HIS A 298 -16.63 19.20 4.54
C HIS A 298 -17.87 20.09 4.39
N GLU A 299 -18.16 20.96 5.37
CA GLU A 299 -19.29 21.89 5.35
C GLU A 299 -19.09 23.06 4.36
N SER A 300 -17.84 23.42 4.07
CA SER A 300 -17.45 24.50 3.16
C SER A 300 -16.25 24.08 2.30
N PRO A 301 -16.51 23.33 1.20
CA PRO A 301 -15.46 22.89 0.29
C PRO A 301 -14.69 24.05 -0.33
N LEU A 302 -13.41 23.81 -0.64
CA LEU A 302 -12.50 24.78 -1.27
C LEU A 302 -12.97 25.10 -2.70
N LYS A 303 -13.06 26.39 -3.06
CA LYS A 303 -13.56 26.84 -4.38
C LYS A 303 -12.53 27.66 -5.16
N SER A 304 -11.45 28.05 -4.52
CA SER A 304 -10.40 28.89 -5.11
C SER A 304 -9.05 28.60 -4.48
N GLU A 305 -7.96 29.00 -5.16
CA GLU A 305 -6.60 28.89 -4.61
C GLU A 305 -6.44 29.66 -3.29
N ALA A 306 -7.19 30.75 -3.11
CA ALA A 306 -7.21 31.51 -1.87
C ALA A 306 -7.78 30.70 -0.70
N ASP A 307 -8.86 29.92 -0.95
CA ASP A 307 -9.42 29.01 0.04
C ASP A 307 -8.42 27.90 0.40
N THR A 308 -7.77 27.31 -0.62
CA THR A 308 -6.71 26.31 -0.44
C THR A 308 -5.60 26.86 0.44
N LYS A 309 -5.09 28.04 0.12
CA LYS A 309 -4.03 28.69 0.89
C LYS A 309 -4.44 28.90 2.35
N ALA A 310 -5.65 29.40 2.59
CA ALA A 310 -6.17 29.61 3.94
C ALA A 310 -6.31 28.30 4.72
N PHE A 311 -6.78 27.23 4.08
CA PHE A 311 -6.86 25.89 4.69
C PHE A 311 -5.48 25.35 5.06
N LEU A 312 -4.51 25.42 4.16
CA LEU A 312 -3.14 24.95 4.41
C LEU A 312 -2.44 25.77 5.50
N GLU A 313 -2.67 27.09 5.55
CA GLU A 313 -2.20 27.94 6.65
C GLU A 313 -2.80 27.52 8.00
N ALA A 314 -4.12 27.32 8.06
CA ALA A 314 -4.79 26.86 9.27
C ALA A 314 -4.27 25.47 9.73
N ARG A 315 -4.02 24.55 8.80
CA ARG A 315 -3.45 23.24 9.10
C ARG A 315 -2.03 23.35 9.67
N ARG A 316 -1.18 24.20 9.09
CA ARG A 316 0.18 24.45 9.61
C ARG A 316 0.18 25.14 10.97
N ASP A 317 -0.78 26.02 11.23
CA ASP A 317 -0.94 26.63 12.55
C ASP A 317 -1.29 25.59 13.62
N ILE A 318 -2.10 24.57 13.27
CA ILE A 318 -2.36 23.42 14.14
C ILE A 318 -1.07 22.62 14.38
N ASP A 319 -0.31 22.31 13.33
CA ASP A 319 0.96 21.57 13.47
C ASP A 319 1.99 22.33 14.30
N LYS A 320 2.05 23.66 14.18
CA LYS A 320 2.94 24.49 15.00
C LYS A 320 2.51 24.51 16.46
N LYS A 321 1.20 24.53 16.73
CA LYS A 321 0.65 24.59 18.09
C LYS A 321 0.70 23.23 18.78
N TYR A 322 0.41 22.17 18.04
CA TYR A 322 0.37 20.79 18.50
C TYR A 322 1.16 19.93 17.50
N PRO A 323 2.50 19.89 17.62
CA PRO A 323 3.35 19.13 16.70
C PRO A 323 2.90 17.67 16.56
N PRO A 324 2.89 17.10 15.34
CA PRO A 324 2.72 15.67 15.18
C PRO A 324 3.93 14.91 15.74
N ASP A 325 3.68 13.72 16.24
CA ASP A 325 4.68 12.68 16.48
C ASP A 325 4.52 11.61 15.39
N PHE A 326 5.63 11.01 14.98
CA PHE A 326 5.64 10.01 13.93
C PHE A 326 6.42 8.77 14.38
N ALA A 327 6.03 7.63 13.80
CA ALA A 327 6.88 6.46 13.81
C ALA A 327 8.17 6.71 13.00
N GLY A 328 9.13 5.81 13.12
CA GLY A 328 10.38 5.82 12.36
C GLY A 328 10.33 4.89 11.14
N PHE A 329 11.27 5.11 10.23
CA PHE A 329 11.52 4.21 9.09
C PHE A 329 11.73 2.75 9.54
N ASP A 330 12.43 2.54 10.65
CA ASP A 330 12.69 1.20 11.20
C ASP A 330 11.41 0.48 11.66
N ASP A 331 10.38 1.23 12.08
CA ASP A 331 9.08 0.64 12.46
C ASP A 331 8.38 0.05 11.22
N VAL A 332 8.43 0.73 10.07
CA VAL A 332 7.93 0.20 8.78
C VAL A 332 8.71 -1.03 8.35
N MET A 333 10.04 -0.96 8.43
CA MET A 333 10.90 -2.09 8.04
C MET A 333 10.69 -3.31 8.95
N ALA A 334 10.45 -3.10 10.26
CA ALA A 334 10.13 -4.18 11.18
C ALA A 334 8.87 -4.95 10.74
N HIS A 335 7.82 -4.24 10.30
CA HIS A 335 6.60 -4.85 9.75
C HIS A 335 6.90 -5.65 8.47
N ILE A 336 7.72 -5.11 7.55
CA ILE A 336 8.16 -5.82 6.35
C ILE A 336 8.90 -7.12 6.71
N TYR A 337 9.87 -7.06 7.62
CA TYR A 337 10.69 -8.21 7.98
C TYR A 337 9.90 -9.28 8.73
N HIS A 338 9.02 -8.89 9.66
CA HIS A 338 8.15 -9.82 10.37
C HIS A 338 7.21 -10.53 9.40
N ALA A 339 6.55 -9.78 8.51
CA ALA A 339 5.69 -10.38 7.50
C ALA A 339 6.47 -11.34 6.59
N HIS A 340 7.70 -10.98 6.17
CA HIS A 340 8.56 -11.83 5.33
C HIS A 340 8.92 -13.14 6.00
N ALA A 341 9.31 -13.08 7.28
CA ALA A 341 9.61 -14.25 8.07
C ALA A 341 8.36 -15.14 8.31
N LEU A 342 7.19 -14.54 8.49
CA LEU A 342 5.95 -15.24 8.83
C LEU A 342 5.26 -15.86 7.61
N MET A 343 4.98 -15.04 6.59
CA MET A 343 4.13 -15.39 5.44
C MET A 343 4.95 -15.79 4.21
N GLY A 344 6.23 -15.40 4.15
CA GLY A 344 7.08 -15.58 2.99
C GLY A 344 6.89 -14.49 1.92
N ALA A 345 7.93 -14.28 1.11
CA ALA A 345 8.00 -13.20 0.12
C ALA A 345 6.87 -13.18 -0.92
N ALA A 346 6.18 -14.30 -1.16
CA ALA A 346 5.09 -14.37 -2.14
C ALA A 346 3.78 -13.74 -1.66
N HIS A 347 3.68 -13.39 -0.37
CA HIS A 347 2.44 -12.96 0.28
C HIS A 347 2.52 -11.57 0.90
N ILE A 348 3.50 -10.77 0.46
CA ILE A 348 3.74 -9.41 0.97
C ILE A 348 3.82 -8.45 -0.20
N GLY A 349 3.29 -7.24 -0.01
CA GLY A 349 3.46 -6.13 -0.92
C GLY A 349 3.67 -4.81 -0.19
N ILE A 350 3.61 -3.72 -0.93
CA ILE A 350 3.77 -2.35 -0.42
C ILE A 350 2.49 -1.55 -0.65
N GLY A 351 2.03 -0.86 0.40
CA GLY A 351 0.75 -0.15 0.42
C GLY A 351 0.82 0.93 1.50
N LEU A 352 1.63 1.96 1.27
CA LEU A 352 2.13 2.82 2.34
C LEU A 352 1.16 3.91 2.77
N ASP A 353 -0.04 3.97 2.19
CA ASP A 353 -1.12 4.87 2.62
C ASP A 353 -0.79 6.35 2.33
N TRP A 354 -0.12 6.59 1.19
CA TRP A 354 0.29 7.93 0.76
C TRP A 354 -0.92 8.82 0.48
N ASP A 355 -0.90 10.05 1.00
CA ASP A 355 -2.00 11.03 1.03
C ASP A 355 -3.21 10.65 1.90
N GLY A 356 -3.31 9.38 2.33
CA GLY A 356 -4.32 8.86 3.28
C GLY A 356 -3.93 9.02 4.75
N GLY A 357 -2.65 9.33 5.00
CA GLY A 357 -2.10 9.63 6.32
C GLY A 357 -0.74 9.00 6.58
N GLY A 358 -0.31 8.09 5.70
CA GLY A 358 0.98 7.42 5.72
C GLY A 358 2.19 8.37 5.79
N GLY A 359 3.35 7.77 5.96
CA GLY A 359 4.62 8.47 6.14
C GLY A 359 5.12 8.43 7.58
N VAL A 360 6.43 8.31 7.70
CA VAL A 360 7.17 8.18 8.96
C VAL A 360 8.43 9.05 8.92
N HIS A 361 9.07 9.26 10.08
CA HIS A 361 10.38 9.88 10.13
C HIS A 361 11.40 9.09 9.28
N GLY A 362 11.94 9.75 8.26
CA GLY A 362 12.90 9.15 7.31
C GLY A 362 12.28 8.67 6.00
N LEU A 363 10.95 8.65 5.90
CA LEU A 363 10.17 8.24 4.73
C LEU A 363 8.85 9.05 4.69
N GLN A 364 8.96 10.34 4.37
CA GLN A 364 7.86 11.30 4.42
C GLN A 364 6.99 11.32 3.15
N ASP A 365 7.57 10.91 2.02
CA ASP A 365 6.89 10.84 0.72
C ASP A 365 7.56 9.78 -0.17
N ILE A 366 7.02 9.62 -1.37
CA ILE A 366 7.45 8.61 -2.33
C ILE A 366 8.89 8.78 -2.83
N SER A 367 9.52 9.95 -2.66
CA SER A 367 10.95 10.11 -3.03
C SER A 367 11.87 9.23 -2.18
N GLY A 368 11.38 8.71 -1.04
CA GLY A 368 12.10 7.83 -0.14
C GLY A 368 12.01 6.33 -0.45
N LEU A 369 11.23 5.87 -1.43
CA LEU A 369 11.05 4.43 -1.75
C LEU A 369 12.37 3.66 -2.02
N PRO A 370 13.43 4.25 -2.62
CA PRO A 370 14.72 3.56 -2.77
C PRO A 370 15.36 3.14 -1.44
N LYS A 371 15.01 3.81 -0.32
CA LYS A 371 15.49 3.44 1.02
C LYS A 371 14.92 2.10 1.47
N ILE A 372 13.65 1.81 1.16
CA ILE A 372 13.03 0.51 1.48
C ILE A 372 13.76 -0.60 0.73
N THR A 373 14.04 -0.40 -0.57
CA THR A 373 14.81 -1.37 -1.38
C THR A 373 16.20 -1.61 -0.79
N SER A 374 16.88 -0.53 -0.40
CA SER A 374 18.22 -0.62 0.20
C SER A 374 18.18 -1.38 1.53
N ALA A 375 17.22 -1.07 2.41
CA ALA A 375 17.06 -1.74 3.70
C ALA A 375 16.66 -3.22 3.56
N MET A 376 15.81 -3.59 2.60
CA MET A 376 15.50 -4.99 2.30
C MET A 376 16.76 -5.76 1.86
N ARG A 377 17.56 -5.15 0.98
CA ARG A 377 18.81 -5.75 0.50
C ARG A 377 19.86 -5.89 1.61
N GLU A 378 20.02 -4.88 2.45
CA GLU A 378 20.92 -4.91 3.60
C GLU A 378 20.52 -6.00 4.62
N ALA A 379 19.21 -6.27 4.75
CA ALA A 379 18.69 -7.38 5.54
C ALA A 379 18.83 -8.77 4.86
N GLY A 380 19.39 -8.82 3.64
CA GLY A 380 19.68 -10.06 2.93
C GLY A 380 18.54 -10.61 2.07
N LEU A 381 17.48 -9.83 1.82
CA LEU A 381 16.43 -10.23 0.87
C LEU A 381 17.00 -10.25 -0.55
N SER A 382 16.59 -11.26 -1.33
CA SER A 382 17.02 -11.39 -2.71
C SER A 382 16.33 -10.36 -3.62
N ASP A 383 16.95 -9.99 -4.74
CA ASP A 383 16.29 -9.12 -5.73
C ASP A 383 15.00 -9.77 -6.29
N GLN A 384 14.90 -11.11 -6.27
CA GLN A 384 13.66 -11.81 -6.62
C GLN A 384 12.53 -11.50 -5.62
N ASP A 385 12.82 -11.57 -4.32
CA ASP A 385 11.85 -11.28 -3.26
C ASP A 385 11.47 -9.80 -3.27
N ILE A 386 12.45 -8.91 -3.38
CA ILE A 386 12.24 -7.46 -3.47
C ILE A 386 11.33 -7.12 -4.65
N GLY A 387 11.62 -7.65 -5.84
CA GLY A 387 10.77 -7.45 -7.00
C GLY A 387 9.39 -8.10 -6.87
N ALA A 388 9.26 -9.19 -6.08
CA ALA A 388 7.96 -9.78 -5.80
C ALA A 388 7.09 -8.87 -4.94
N MET A 389 7.69 -8.29 -3.89
CA MET A 389 7.03 -7.38 -2.96
C MET A 389 6.66 -6.03 -3.60
N TRP A 390 7.49 -5.51 -4.51
CA TRP A 390 7.20 -4.25 -5.17
C TRP A 390 6.04 -4.29 -6.17
N SER A 391 5.76 -5.43 -6.78
CA SER A 391 4.66 -5.49 -7.76
C SER A 391 4.18 -6.89 -8.11
N LYS A 392 5.08 -7.88 -8.23
CA LYS A 392 4.69 -9.17 -8.84
C LYS A 392 3.63 -9.90 -8.03
N ASN A 393 3.60 -9.75 -6.70
CA ASN A 393 2.57 -10.37 -5.86
C ASN A 393 1.19 -9.71 -6.07
N LEU A 394 1.14 -8.38 -6.13
CA LEU A 394 -0.09 -7.64 -6.43
C LEU A 394 -0.62 -8.01 -7.83
N LEU A 395 0.27 -7.99 -8.84
CA LEU A 395 -0.07 -8.36 -10.22
C LEU A 395 -0.43 -9.83 -10.37
N ARG A 396 0.15 -10.72 -9.55
CA ARG A 396 -0.25 -12.14 -9.48
C ARG A 396 -1.70 -12.27 -9.01
N VAL A 397 -2.09 -11.58 -7.94
CA VAL A 397 -3.49 -11.61 -7.46
C VAL A 397 -4.42 -11.01 -8.51
N LEU A 398 -4.03 -9.89 -9.13
CA LEU A 398 -4.80 -9.28 -10.22
C LEU A 398 -5.02 -10.25 -11.39
N ARG A 399 -3.98 -10.97 -11.81
CA ARG A 399 -4.10 -12.00 -12.86
C ARG A 399 -5.01 -13.16 -12.45
N LEU A 400 -4.94 -13.61 -11.19
CA LEU A 400 -5.80 -14.68 -10.68
C LEU A 400 -7.28 -14.30 -10.69
N VAL A 401 -7.62 -13.05 -10.36
CA VAL A 401 -9.03 -12.60 -10.43
C VAL A 401 -9.51 -12.45 -11.87
N GLU A 402 -8.65 -11.99 -12.78
CA GLU A 402 -8.94 -11.93 -14.22
C GLU A 402 -9.19 -13.32 -14.83
N ASP A 403 -8.32 -14.28 -14.50
CA ASP A 403 -8.41 -15.65 -14.99
C ASP A 403 -9.68 -16.33 -14.47
N ALA A 404 -10.02 -16.14 -13.20
CA ALA A 404 -11.23 -16.70 -12.60
C ALA A 404 -12.52 -16.22 -13.27
N ARG A 405 -12.55 -14.97 -13.76
CA ARG A 405 -13.68 -14.41 -14.55
C ARG A 405 -13.91 -15.18 -15.84
N ASN A 406 -12.85 -15.75 -16.41
CA ASN A 406 -12.87 -16.41 -17.73
C ASN A 406 -13.06 -17.93 -17.62
N LEU A 407 -13.17 -18.49 -16.42
CA LEU A 407 -13.47 -19.90 -16.21
C LEU A 407 -14.96 -20.17 -16.50
N PRO A 408 -15.29 -21.27 -17.20
CA PRO A 408 -16.64 -21.58 -17.67
C PRO A 408 -17.65 -21.95 -16.59
#